data_AF-A0A250FXH0-F1
#
_entry.id   AF-A0A250FXH0-F1
#
_cell.length_a   1.000
_cell.length_b   1.000
_cell.length_c   1.000
_cell.angle_alpha   90.00
_cell.angle_beta   90.00
_cell.angle_gamma   90.00
#
_symmetry.space_group_name_H-M   'P 1'
#
loop_
_entity.id
_entity.type
_entity.pdbx_description
1 polymer ?
#
loop_
_entity_poly.entity_id
_entity_poly.type
_entity_poly.pdbx_seq_one_letter_code
_entity_poly.pdbx_strand_id
1 'polypeptide(L)'
;MKKQNYLRIYANIDKENYSENEKETLVKTLIAIGEEIFTQTDLRMDINGSGYGISKGDPLVKQQTFWKKIDKKGYKNLFGISTSHKDYYNYRSQFNLWMQSHNFFRLDIEFFWQANDNFDYEKAQKIIKTYLPIVRIDYAYGYLADKNLTWDEWITKESFWSSTSYIPKEEEIWQGQIGEILNGKIKKIYAFNVFNKAQSEKTSHENLKRIPLNDEIEIGLLI
;
A
#
# COMPACT_ATOMS: atom_id res chain seq x y z
N MET A 1 4.58 -16.19 14.19
CA MET A 1 4.63 -15.27 15.37
C MET A 1 4.51 -13.87 14.80
N LYS A 2 3.43 -13.15 15.12
CA LYS A 2 3.15 -11.83 14.53
C LYS A 2 4.21 -10.83 14.98
N LYS A 3 4.97 -10.26 14.05
CA LYS A 3 6.12 -9.38 14.35
C LYS A 3 6.23 -8.16 13.44
N GLN A 4 5.26 -7.95 12.54
CA GLN A 4 5.27 -6.79 11.66
C GLN A 4 3.93 -6.07 11.70
N ASN A 5 4.01 -4.76 11.71
CA ASN A 5 2.89 -3.91 11.42
C ASN A 5 2.64 -3.93 9.92
N TYR A 6 1.38 -4.00 9.54
CA TYR A 6 0.94 -3.87 8.17
C TYR A 6 -0.15 -2.82 8.09
N LEU A 7 -0.07 -1.93 7.11
CA LEU A 7 -1.08 -0.94 6.76
C LEU A 7 -1.30 -0.99 5.25
N ARG A 8 -2.56 -1.10 4.83
CA ARG A 8 -2.97 -0.96 3.42
C ARG A 8 -3.94 0.18 3.29
N ILE A 9 -3.72 1.00 2.27
CA ILE A 9 -4.52 2.15 1.89
C ILE A 9 -5.05 1.87 0.48
N TYR A 10 -6.36 1.97 0.33
CA TYR A 10 -7.03 2.02 -0.95
C TYR A 10 -7.36 3.47 -1.26
N ALA A 11 -6.78 3.96 -2.34
CA ALA A 11 -6.99 5.32 -2.78
C ALA A 11 -7.48 5.34 -4.23
N ASN A 12 -8.67 5.85 -4.46
CA ASN A 12 -9.21 6.07 -5.79
C ASN A 12 -8.54 7.30 -6.40
N ILE A 13 -8.16 7.16 -7.68
CA ILE A 13 -7.57 8.25 -8.46
C ILE A 13 -8.59 8.88 -9.43
N ASP A 14 -9.81 8.33 -9.51
CA ASP A 14 -10.98 8.79 -10.26
C ASP A 14 -10.68 9.14 -11.74
N LYS A 15 -9.64 8.53 -12.34
CA LYS A 15 -9.27 8.71 -13.74
C LYS A 15 -8.31 7.63 -14.25
N GLU A 16 -8.38 7.38 -15.56
CA GLU A 16 -7.53 6.43 -16.28
C GLU A 16 -6.04 6.83 -16.28
N ASN A 17 -5.78 8.14 -16.37
CA ASN A 17 -4.43 8.69 -16.46
C ASN A 17 -4.05 9.41 -15.16
N TYR A 18 -3.34 8.69 -14.29
CA TYR A 18 -2.66 9.29 -13.14
C TYR A 18 -1.53 10.20 -13.63
N SER A 19 -1.54 11.49 -13.29
CA SER A 19 -0.62 12.45 -13.91
C SER A 19 0.82 12.24 -13.43
N GLU A 20 1.79 12.68 -14.23
CA GLU A 20 3.21 12.55 -13.87
C GLU A 20 3.54 13.26 -12.55
N ASN A 21 2.95 14.43 -12.29
CA ASN A 21 3.17 15.17 -11.05
C ASN A 21 2.60 14.44 -9.82
N GLU A 22 1.44 13.80 -9.95
CA GLU A 22 0.86 13.01 -8.86
C GLU A 22 1.69 11.73 -8.62
N LYS A 23 2.20 11.09 -9.69
CA LYS A 23 3.14 9.97 -9.60
C LYS A 23 4.44 10.37 -8.91
N GLU A 24 5.02 11.48 -9.32
CA GLU A 24 6.22 12.04 -8.71
C GLU A 24 6.03 12.30 -7.22
N THR A 25 4.91 12.95 -6.87
CA THR A 25 4.56 13.26 -5.48
C THR A 25 4.44 11.98 -4.65
N LEU A 26 3.73 10.95 -5.14
CA LEU A 26 3.62 9.67 -4.44
C LEU A 26 4.96 8.97 -4.26
N VAL A 27 5.79 8.94 -5.31
CA VAL A 27 7.12 8.30 -5.26
C VAL A 27 7.97 8.96 -4.19
N LYS A 28 8.06 10.29 -4.22
CA LYS A 28 8.85 11.05 -3.25
C LYS A 28 8.32 10.86 -1.83
N THR A 29 7.01 10.93 -1.63
CA THR A 29 6.40 10.72 -0.32
C THR A 29 6.64 9.30 0.20
N LEU A 30 6.53 8.29 -0.65
CA LEU A 30 6.74 6.90 -0.25
C LEU A 30 8.19 6.66 0.20
N ILE A 31 9.16 7.21 -0.53
CA ILE A 31 10.58 7.14 -0.18
C ILE A 31 10.85 7.90 1.13
N ALA A 32 10.31 9.12 1.28
CA ALA A 32 10.47 9.92 2.49
C ALA A 32 9.91 9.21 3.74
N ILE A 33 8.76 8.54 3.62
CA ILE A 33 8.21 7.70 4.69
C ILE A 33 9.14 6.52 5.00
N GLY A 34 9.70 5.89 3.97
CA GLY A 34 10.70 4.83 4.12
C GLY A 34 11.94 5.28 4.92
N GLU A 35 12.47 6.45 4.60
CA GLU A 35 13.66 7.01 5.23
C GLU A 35 13.39 7.48 6.67
N GLU A 36 12.35 8.32 6.85
CA GLU A 36 12.07 8.98 8.12
C GLU A 36 11.32 8.05 9.08
N ILE A 37 10.19 7.50 8.62
CA ILE A 37 9.22 6.82 9.49
C ILE A 37 9.67 5.37 9.77
N PHE A 38 10.37 4.72 8.83
CA PHE A 38 10.89 3.37 9.03
C PHE A 38 12.39 3.32 9.35
N THR A 39 13.04 4.49 9.47
CA THR A 39 14.45 4.62 9.84
C THR A 39 15.40 3.84 8.91
N GLN A 40 15.09 3.78 7.60
CA GLN A 40 15.87 3.06 6.61
C GLN A 40 16.83 3.99 5.86
N THR A 41 18.12 3.63 5.79
CA THR A 41 19.15 4.47 5.14
C THR A 41 19.72 3.87 3.85
N ASP A 42 19.64 2.55 3.64
CA ASP A 42 20.05 1.88 2.39
C ASP A 42 18.85 1.26 1.66
N LEU A 43 18.01 2.14 1.10
CA LEU A 43 16.82 1.72 0.34
C LEU A 43 17.18 1.04 -0.98
N ARG A 44 16.38 0.03 -1.30
CA ARG A 44 16.39 -0.77 -2.52
C ARG A 44 15.01 -0.72 -3.15
N MET A 45 14.96 -0.51 -4.46
CA MET A 45 13.73 -0.23 -5.19
C MET A 45 13.43 -1.29 -6.23
N ASP A 46 12.18 -1.75 -6.25
CA ASP A 46 11.59 -2.39 -7.43
C ASP A 46 10.74 -1.37 -8.17
N ILE A 47 10.80 -1.38 -9.51
CA ILE A 47 10.10 -0.42 -10.37
C ILE A 47 9.21 -1.20 -11.33
N ASN A 48 7.90 -1.08 -11.14
CA ASN A 48 6.92 -1.64 -12.04
C ASN A 48 6.47 -0.58 -13.06
N GLY A 49 6.69 -0.86 -14.34
CA GLY A 49 6.30 0.04 -15.42
C GLY A 49 6.96 -0.30 -16.76
N SER A 50 6.27 0.02 -17.86
CA SER A 50 6.79 -0.26 -19.19
C SER A 50 8.02 0.62 -19.50
N GLY A 51 9.14 0.00 -19.88
CA GLY A 51 10.34 0.71 -20.32
C GLY A 51 11.36 1.05 -19.23
N TYR A 52 11.10 0.72 -17.95
CA TYR A 52 12.10 0.80 -16.87
C TYR A 52 13.05 -0.41 -16.84
N GLY A 53 12.67 -1.50 -17.53
CA GLY A 53 13.48 -2.70 -17.77
C GLY A 53 13.68 -3.55 -16.51
N ILE A 54 13.64 -4.87 -16.68
CA ILE A 54 13.99 -5.83 -15.62
C ILE A 54 15.51 -5.75 -15.43
N SER A 55 15.95 -5.56 -14.18
CA SER A 55 17.36 -5.67 -13.81
C SER A 55 17.87 -7.08 -14.15
N LYS A 56 18.99 -7.20 -14.88
CA LYS A 56 19.67 -8.49 -15.02
C LYS A 56 20.41 -8.76 -13.71
N GLY A 57 19.89 -9.64 -12.86
CA GLY A 57 20.48 -9.97 -11.56
C GLY A 57 19.53 -9.64 -10.40
N ASP A 58 20.01 -8.90 -9.39
CA ASP A 58 19.20 -8.44 -8.26
C ASP A 58 17.97 -7.67 -8.78
N PRO A 59 16.74 -8.11 -8.47
CA PRO A 59 15.53 -7.43 -8.94
C PRO A 59 15.44 -5.99 -8.40
N LEU A 60 16.13 -5.69 -7.28
CA LEU A 60 16.11 -4.36 -6.69
C LEU A 60 17.29 -3.50 -7.11
N VAL A 61 17.03 -2.22 -7.37
CA VAL A 61 18.05 -1.22 -7.69
C VAL A 61 18.32 -0.28 -6.52
N LYS A 62 19.54 0.24 -6.42
CA LYS A 62 19.87 1.30 -5.45
C LYS A 62 19.12 2.60 -5.77
N GLN A 63 18.86 3.43 -4.76
CA GLN A 63 18.20 4.73 -4.90
C GLN A 63 18.81 5.64 -5.97
N GLN A 64 20.14 5.72 -6.05
CA GLN A 64 20.79 6.52 -7.09
C GLN A 64 20.49 6.00 -8.50
N THR A 65 20.44 4.69 -8.69
CA THR A 65 20.10 4.06 -9.97
C THR A 65 18.62 4.24 -10.28
N PHE A 66 17.76 4.15 -9.26
CA PHE A 66 16.34 4.47 -9.36
C PHE A 66 16.13 5.87 -9.90
N TRP A 67 16.73 6.89 -9.28
CA TRP A 67 16.59 8.29 -9.74
C TRP A 67 17.10 8.50 -11.15
N LYS A 68 18.26 7.92 -11.52
CA LYS A 68 18.74 7.96 -12.92
C LYS A 68 17.76 7.35 -13.92
N LYS A 69 17.04 6.29 -13.55
CA LYS A 69 16.00 5.70 -14.40
C LYS A 69 14.80 6.62 -14.52
N ILE A 70 14.35 7.22 -13.42
CA ILE A 70 13.26 8.19 -13.39
C ILE A 70 13.61 9.42 -14.23
N ASP A 71 14.77 10.04 -14.02
CA ASP A 71 15.23 11.22 -14.79
C ASP A 71 15.27 10.95 -16.30
N LYS A 72 15.64 9.73 -16.69
CA LYS A 72 15.72 9.32 -18.10
C LYS A 72 14.37 9.00 -18.73
N LYS A 73 13.40 8.50 -17.94
CA LYS A 73 12.16 7.89 -18.46
C LYS A 73 10.90 8.67 -18.08
N GLY A 74 11.00 9.65 -17.18
CA GLY A 74 9.87 10.35 -16.58
C GLY A 74 9.08 9.46 -15.63
N TYR A 75 7.83 9.84 -15.35
CA TYR A 75 6.90 9.09 -14.51
C TYR A 75 5.73 8.51 -15.31
N LYS A 76 5.56 8.90 -16.58
CA LYS A 76 4.42 8.52 -17.44
C LYS A 76 4.09 7.03 -17.38
N ASN A 77 5.10 6.19 -17.50
CA ASN A 77 4.95 4.74 -17.62
C ASN A 77 5.08 4.00 -16.28
N LEU A 78 5.15 4.73 -15.16
CA LEU A 78 5.26 4.13 -13.83
C LEU A 78 3.88 3.62 -13.38
N PHE A 79 3.80 2.34 -13.03
CA PHE A 79 2.60 1.69 -12.51
C PHE A 79 2.74 1.26 -11.05
N GLY A 80 3.95 1.13 -10.54
CA GLY A 80 4.18 0.84 -9.14
C GLY A 80 5.64 0.95 -8.76
N ILE A 81 5.89 1.11 -7.47
CA ILE A 81 7.22 0.96 -6.88
C ILE A 81 7.11 0.19 -5.58
N SER A 82 8.16 -0.52 -5.23
CA SER A 82 8.41 -0.99 -3.88
C SER A 82 9.74 -0.44 -3.41
N THR A 83 9.82 -0.03 -2.15
CA THR A 83 11.05 0.38 -1.50
C THR A 83 11.23 -0.42 -0.22
N SER A 84 12.37 -1.08 -0.07
CA SER A 84 12.69 -1.91 1.08
C SER A 84 14.16 -1.76 1.47
N HIS A 85 14.50 -2.15 2.69
CA HIS A 85 15.90 -2.26 3.09
C HIS A 85 16.53 -3.50 2.46
N LYS A 86 17.81 -3.42 2.06
CA LYS A 86 18.55 -4.54 1.44
C LYS A 86 18.51 -5.83 2.26
N ASP A 87 18.68 -5.70 3.57
CA ASP A 87 18.77 -6.84 4.48
C ASP A 87 17.40 -7.30 5.02
N TYR A 88 16.34 -6.52 4.77
CA TYR A 88 15.00 -6.74 5.33
C TYR A 88 13.91 -6.48 4.30
N TYR A 89 13.78 -7.37 3.31
CA TYR A 89 12.69 -7.33 2.33
C TYR A 89 11.27 -7.42 2.94
N ASN A 90 11.19 -7.89 4.19
CA ASN A 90 9.94 -7.98 4.93
C ASN A 90 9.43 -6.61 5.39
N TYR A 91 10.31 -5.60 5.52
CA TYR A 91 9.92 -4.23 5.84
C TYR A 91 10.07 -3.34 4.62
N ARG A 92 8.92 -2.84 4.13
CA ARG A 92 8.84 -2.16 2.85
C ARG A 92 7.65 -1.22 2.80
N SER A 93 7.73 -0.24 1.92
CA SER A 93 6.58 0.52 1.43
C SER A 93 6.44 0.28 -0.05
N GLN A 94 5.21 0.20 -0.53
CA GLN A 94 4.96 0.06 -1.96
C GLN A 94 3.65 0.75 -2.35
N PHE A 95 3.56 1.11 -3.62
CA PHE A 95 2.27 1.34 -4.24
C PHE A 95 2.19 0.60 -5.58
N ASN A 96 0.99 0.17 -5.92
CA ASN A 96 0.67 -0.39 -7.22
C ASN A 96 -0.64 0.21 -7.74
N LEU A 97 -0.62 0.65 -8.99
CA LEU A 97 -1.80 1.02 -9.72
C LEU A 97 -2.51 -0.25 -10.19
N TRP A 98 -3.74 -0.40 -9.73
CA TRP A 98 -4.65 -1.45 -10.16
C TRP A 98 -5.69 -0.86 -11.11
N MET A 99 -5.84 -1.53 -12.26
CA MET A 99 -6.88 -1.25 -13.23
C MET A 99 -7.81 -2.46 -13.28
N GLN A 100 -8.99 -2.35 -12.67
CA GLN A 100 -9.98 -3.43 -12.67
C GLN A 100 -11.11 -3.01 -13.61
N SER A 101 -11.12 -3.56 -14.84
CA SER A 101 -12.00 -3.15 -15.95
C SER A 101 -11.77 -1.71 -16.43
N HIS A 102 -12.50 -1.28 -17.46
CA HIS A 102 -12.29 0.02 -18.13
C HIS A 102 -12.63 1.25 -17.25
N ASN A 103 -13.27 1.08 -16.09
CA ASN A 103 -13.87 2.19 -15.34
C ASN A 103 -13.43 2.32 -13.88
N PHE A 104 -12.54 1.46 -13.36
CA PHE A 104 -12.11 1.53 -11.97
C PHE A 104 -10.58 1.51 -11.85
N PHE A 105 -10.03 2.66 -11.43
CA PHE A 105 -8.60 2.90 -11.27
C PHE A 105 -8.31 3.21 -9.81
N ARG A 106 -7.43 2.43 -9.21
CA ARG A 106 -7.15 2.50 -7.78
C ARG A 106 -5.68 2.31 -7.51
N LEU A 107 -5.17 3.09 -6.56
CA LEU A 107 -3.87 2.88 -5.97
C LEU A 107 -4.01 2.05 -4.71
N ASP A 108 -3.26 0.96 -4.68
CA ASP A 108 -3.03 0.17 -3.47
C ASP A 108 -1.68 0.58 -2.91
N ILE A 109 -1.69 1.19 -1.73
CA ILE A 109 -0.47 1.61 -1.04
C ILE A 109 -0.33 0.75 0.22
N GLU A 110 0.83 0.14 0.40
CA GLU A 110 1.09 -0.81 1.48
C GLU A 110 2.37 -0.47 2.22
N PHE A 111 2.33 -0.66 3.54
CA PHE A 111 3.44 -0.41 4.44
C PHE A 111 3.61 -1.59 5.38
N PHE A 112 4.86 -2.03 5.51
CA PHE A 112 5.30 -3.10 6.40
C PHE A 112 6.48 -2.59 7.22
N TRP A 113 6.35 -2.60 8.54
CA TRP A 113 7.42 -2.19 9.43
C TRP A 113 7.48 -3.05 10.69
N GLN A 114 8.60 -2.97 11.40
CA GLN A 114 8.80 -3.72 12.63
C GLN A 114 7.71 -3.43 13.66
N ALA A 115 7.19 -4.48 14.32
CA ALA A 115 6.28 -4.35 15.45
C ALA A 115 6.98 -4.56 16.79
N ASN A 116 6.52 -3.83 17.80
CA ASN A 116 6.93 -3.95 19.20
C ASN A 116 5.75 -4.51 20.00
N ASP A 117 5.50 -5.82 19.83
CA ASP A 117 4.41 -6.63 20.42
C ASP A 117 2.97 -6.20 20.12
N ASN A 118 2.71 -4.92 19.89
CA ASN A 118 1.42 -4.31 19.59
C ASN A 118 1.44 -3.57 18.25
N PHE A 119 0.25 -3.32 17.69
CA PHE A 119 0.11 -2.51 16.49
C PHE A 119 0.50 -1.05 16.78
N ASP A 120 1.33 -0.46 15.92
CA ASP A 120 1.84 0.90 16.07
C ASP A 120 0.84 1.92 15.50
N TYR A 121 -0.13 2.29 16.33
CA TYR A 121 -1.19 3.23 15.97
C TYR A 121 -0.67 4.61 15.59
N GLU A 122 0.32 5.14 16.30
CA GLU A 122 0.86 6.48 16.06
C GLU A 122 1.51 6.58 14.69
N LYS A 123 2.30 5.57 14.33
CA LYS A 123 2.94 5.52 13.01
C LYS A 123 1.92 5.36 11.88
N ALA A 124 0.91 4.50 12.07
CA ALA A 124 -0.17 4.35 11.10
C ALA A 124 -0.94 5.67 10.90
N GLN A 125 -1.27 6.38 11.98
CA GLN A 125 -1.91 7.70 11.90
C GLN A 125 -1.05 8.72 11.16
N LYS A 126 0.26 8.76 11.43
CA LYS A 126 1.19 9.66 10.74
C LYS A 126 1.20 9.38 9.23
N ILE A 127 1.28 8.12 8.82
CA ILE A 127 1.22 7.73 7.40
C ILE A 127 -0.08 8.20 6.75
N ILE A 128 -1.24 7.92 7.36
CA ILE A 128 -2.54 8.35 6.82
C ILE A 128 -2.60 9.87 6.65
N LYS A 129 -2.17 10.64 7.65
CA LYS A 129 -2.17 12.11 7.59
C LYS A 129 -1.23 12.64 6.50
N THR A 130 -0.11 11.97 6.24
CA THR A 130 0.81 12.35 5.15
C THR A 130 0.22 12.08 3.76
N TYR A 131 -0.55 11.00 3.58
CA TYR A 131 -1.16 10.68 2.29
C TYR A 131 -2.47 11.41 2.00
N LEU A 132 -3.20 11.79 3.04
CA LEU A 132 -4.49 12.45 2.92
C LEU A 132 -4.51 13.69 1.99
N PRO A 133 -3.50 14.59 1.99
CA PRO A 133 -3.48 15.71 1.04
C PRO A 133 -3.02 15.35 -0.38
N ILE A 134 -2.55 14.12 -0.61
CA ILE A 134 -1.97 13.68 -1.90
C ILE A 134 -2.98 12.86 -2.69
N VAL A 135 -3.73 11.99 -2.01
CA VAL A 135 -4.70 11.08 -2.61
C VAL A 135 -5.97 11.00 -1.77
N ARG A 136 -7.09 10.77 -2.44
CA ARG A 136 -8.36 10.46 -1.79
C ARG A 136 -8.31 9.06 -1.21
N ILE A 137 -8.29 8.94 0.11
CA ILE A 137 -8.31 7.64 0.81
C ILE A 137 -9.77 7.20 0.96
N ASP A 138 -10.15 6.10 0.33
CA ASP A 138 -11.53 5.57 0.42
C ASP A 138 -11.70 4.54 1.54
N TYR A 139 -10.61 3.86 1.86
CA TYR A 139 -10.54 2.85 2.92
C TYR A 139 -9.09 2.54 3.24
N ALA A 140 -8.77 2.37 4.52
CA ALA A 140 -7.50 1.79 4.92
C ALA A 140 -7.70 0.86 6.11
N TYR A 141 -6.81 -0.11 6.26
CA TYR A 141 -6.77 -0.94 7.46
C TYR A 141 -5.34 -1.31 7.83
N GLY A 142 -5.11 -1.52 9.12
CA GLY A 142 -3.84 -1.96 9.66
C GLY A 142 -3.98 -2.96 10.79
N TYR A 143 -3.05 -3.92 10.84
CA TYR A 143 -2.99 -4.96 11.85
C TYR A 143 -1.59 -5.54 12.01
N LEU A 144 -1.40 -6.34 13.06
CA LEU A 144 -0.19 -7.14 13.25
C LEU A 144 -0.22 -8.38 12.35
N ALA A 145 0.62 -8.38 11.33
CA ALA A 145 0.82 -9.48 10.40
C ALA A 145 1.92 -10.44 10.91
N ASP A 146 1.89 -11.68 10.39
CA ASP A 146 3.06 -12.55 10.52
C ASP A 146 4.22 -11.98 9.70
N LYS A 147 5.46 -12.10 10.20
CA LYS A 147 6.67 -11.61 9.50
C LYS A 147 6.88 -12.29 8.14
N ASN A 148 6.20 -13.40 7.92
CA ASN A 148 6.24 -14.20 6.69
C ASN A 148 5.18 -13.78 5.67
N LEU A 149 4.45 -12.67 5.88
CA LEU A 149 3.68 -12.02 4.81
C LEU A 149 4.68 -11.42 3.80
N THR A 150 5.37 -12.32 3.08
CA THR A 150 6.30 -12.01 2.00
C THR A 150 5.48 -11.66 0.76
N TRP A 151 6.16 -11.21 -0.29
CA TRP A 151 5.59 -11.12 -1.63
C TRP A 151 4.84 -12.41 -2.00
N ASP A 152 5.32 -13.56 -1.50
CA ASP A 152 4.99 -14.91 -1.96
C ASP A 152 3.75 -15.56 -1.35
N GLU A 153 3.16 -15.02 -0.28
CA GLU A 153 1.82 -15.47 0.16
C GLU A 153 0.70 -15.00 -0.80
N TRP A 154 1.08 -14.25 -1.84
CA TRP A 154 0.28 -13.99 -3.03
C TRP A 154 0.96 -14.44 -4.34
N ILE A 155 2.23 -14.85 -4.33
CA ILE A 155 3.07 -14.87 -5.53
C ILE A 155 3.99 -16.12 -5.51
N THR A 156 3.65 -17.09 -6.35
CA THR A 156 4.60 -18.01 -7.02
C THR A 156 5.36 -19.04 -6.17
N LYS A 157 4.93 -20.31 -6.26
CA LYS A 157 5.91 -21.42 -6.29
C LYS A 157 6.62 -21.35 -7.63
N GLU A 158 7.86 -20.86 -7.65
CA GLU A 158 8.72 -20.97 -8.82
C GLU A 158 8.95 -22.46 -9.13
N SER A 159 8.35 -22.92 -10.22
CA SER A 159 8.84 -24.09 -10.93
C SER A 159 9.07 -23.66 -12.37
N PHE A 160 10.13 -24.19 -12.96
CA PHE A 160 10.86 -23.73 -14.16
C PHE A 160 10.03 -23.40 -15.43
N TRP A 161 8.69 -23.54 -15.43
CA TRP A 161 7.81 -23.36 -16.59
C TRP A 161 6.43 -22.69 -16.35
N SER A 162 6.02 -22.33 -15.12
CA SER A 162 4.77 -21.56 -14.92
C SER A 162 4.63 -21.00 -13.51
N SER A 163 4.33 -19.70 -13.37
CA SER A 163 3.99 -19.08 -12.09
C SER A 163 2.47 -19.14 -11.84
N THR A 164 2.01 -20.13 -11.07
CA THR A 164 0.65 -20.10 -10.50
C THR A 164 0.66 -19.34 -9.18
N SER A 165 0.04 -18.16 -9.18
CA SER A 165 -0.26 -17.40 -7.97
C SER A 165 -1.42 -18.07 -7.23
N TYR A 166 -1.22 -18.44 -5.96
CA TYR A 166 -2.31 -18.88 -5.09
C TYR A 166 -2.83 -17.67 -4.33
N ILE A 167 -4.02 -17.19 -4.70
CA ILE A 167 -4.74 -16.18 -3.92
C ILE A 167 -5.72 -16.93 -3.02
N PRO A 168 -5.68 -16.76 -1.69
CA PRO A 168 -6.67 -17.36 -0.81
C PRO A 168 -8.10 -16.99 -1.27
N LYS A 169 -9.03 -17.94 -1.23
CA LYS A 169 -10.40 -17.71 -1.73
C LYS A 169 -11.10 -16.50 -1.09
N GLU A 170 -10.88 -16.27 0.20
CA GLU A 170 -11.41 -15.09 0.92
C GLU A 170 -10.91 -13.78 0.32
N GLU A 171 -9.65 -13.79 -0.11
CA GLU A 171 -9.00 -12.66 -0.71
C GLU A 171 -9.46 -12.45 -2.15
N GLU A 172 -9.63 -13.52 -2.93
CA GLU A 172 -10.24 -13.46 -4.25
C GLU A 172 -11.66 -12.84 -4.20
N ILE A 173 -12.47 -13.26 -3.22
CA ILE A 173 -13.80 -12.69 -2.97
C ILE A 173 -13.70 -11.20 -2.62
N TRP A 174 -12.75 -10.83 -1.75
CA TRP A 174 -12.51 -9.42 -1.41
C TRP A 174 -12.11 -8.61 -2.66
N GLN A 175 -11.22 -9.16 -3.50
CA GLN A 175 -10.78 -8.50 -4.72
C GLN A 175 -11.95 -8.25 -5.70
N GLY A 176 -12.92 -9.17 -5.76
CA GLY A 176 -14.17 -8.99 -6.51
C GLY A 176 -15.11 -7.92 -5.96
N GLN A 177 -14.91 -7.45 -4.72
CA GLN A 177 -15.79 -6.50 -4.02
C GLN A 177 -15.16 -5.12 -3.83
N ILE A 178 -13.94 -4.90 -4.33
CA ILE A 178 -13.20 -3.64 -4.17
C ILE A 178 -13.98 -2.43 -4.69
N GLY A 179 -14.69 -2.56 -5.80
CA GLY A 179 -15.48 -1.46 -6.38
C GLY A 179 -16.57 -0.94 -5.44
N GLU A 180 -17.00 -1.74 -4.46
CA GLU A 180 -18.04 -1.39 -3.49
C GLU A 180 -17.52 -0.64 -2.26
N ILE A 181 -16.20 -0.41 -2.15
CA ILE A 181 -15.58 0.30 -1.02
C ILE A 181 -16.20 1.69 -0.83
N LEU A 182 -16.43 2.41 -1.94
CA LEU A 182 -17.09 3.72 -1.96
C LEU A 182 -18.52 3.67 -1.41
N ASN A 183 -19.20 2.53 -1.55
CA ASN A 183 -20.57 2.29 -1.10
C ASN A 183 -20.63 1.74 0.33
N GLY A 184 -19.57 1.89 1.12
CA GLY A 184 -19.57 1.45 2.51
C GLY A 184 -19.08 0.01 2.73
N LYS A 185 -18.54 -0.66 1.70
CA LYS A 185 -18.00 -2.01 1.86
C LYS A 185 -16.68 -1.97 2.63
N ILE A 186 -16.59 -2.81 3.65
CA ILE A 186 -15.35 -3.08 4.38
C ILE A 186 -15.01 -4.57 4.28
N LYS A 187 -13.73 -4.90 4.41
CA LYS A 187 -13.27 -6.29 4.43
C LYS A 187 -13.64 -6.97 5.74
N LYS A 188 -13.28 -6.30 6.83
CA LYS A 188 -13.59 -6.59 8.24
C LYS A 188 -13.04 -5.46 9.09
N ILE A 189 -13.38 -5.43 10.37
CA ILE A 189 -12.78 -4.51 11.33
C ILE A 189 -11.40 -5.03 11.75
N TYR A 190 -10.38 -4.17 11.63
CA TYR A 190 -9.02 -4.43 12.06
C TYR A 190 -8.64 -3.59 13.29
N ALA A 191 -7.40 -3.74 13.77
CA ALA A 191 -6.88 -2.93 14.88
C ALA A 191 -6.97 -1.43 14.55
N PHE A 192 -6.55 -1.06 13.35
CA PHE A 192 -6.62 0.28 12.80
C PHE A 192 -7.44 0.28 11.52
N ASN A 193 -8.35 1.24 11.37
CA ASN A 193 -9.16 1.40 10.17
C ASN A 193 -9.27 2.89 9.83
N VAL A 194 -9.36 3.21 8.54
CA VAL A 194 -9.80 4.51 8.05
C VAL A 194 -11.08 4.28 7.29
N PHE A 195 -12.14 4.96 7.71
CA PHE A 195 -13.47 4.84 7.14
C PHE A 195 -13.84 6.10 6.39
N ASN A 196 -14.46 5.94 5.23
CA ASN A 196 -15.29 7.00 4.66
C ASN A 196 -16.65 7.06 5.38
N LYS A 197 -17.39 8.14 5.17
CA LYS A 197 -18.70 8.36 5.80
C LYS A 197 -19.67 7.17 5.71
N ALA A 198 -19.81 6.54 4.53
CA ALA A 198 -20.71 5.40 4.34
C ALA A 198 -20.28 4.17 5.17
N GLN A 199 -18.96 3.96 5.31
CA GLN A 199 -18.40 2.89 6.15
C GLN A 199 -18.56 3.22 7.64
N SER A 200 -18.41 4.48 8.03
CA SER A 200 -18.62 4.95 9.40
C SER A 200 -20.06 4.73 9.87
N GLU A 201 -21.04 5.07 9.05
CA GLU A 201 -22.46 4.84 9.35
C GLU A 201 -22.76 3.34 9.53
N LYS A 202 -22.27 2.50 8.62
CA LYS A 202 -22.46 1.03 8.69
C LYS A 202 -21.78 0.38 9.88
N THR A 203 -20.67 0.94 10.36
CA THR A 203 -19.91 0.40 11.49
C THR A 203 -20.24 1.08 12.81
N SER A 204 -21.20 2.01 12.86
CA SER A 204 -21.52 2.83 14.04
C SER A 204 -21.80 2.05 15.33
N HIS A 205 -22.25 0.80 15.20
CA HIS A 205 -22.51 -0.12 16.31
C HIS A 205 -21.26 -0.83 16.87
N GLU A 206 -20.13 -0.76 16.16
CA GLU A 206 -18.86 -1.35 16.57
C GLU A 206 -18.20 -0.53 17.69
N ASN A 207 -17.58 -1.21 18.65
CA ASN A 207 -16.89 -0.57 19.78
C ASN A 207 -15.51 -0.02 19.36
N LEU A 208 -15.52 1.12 18.66
CA LEU A 208 -14.32 1.76 18.12
C LEU A 208 -14.11 3.14 18.72
N LYS A 209 -12.85 3.48 19.03
CA LYS A 209 -12.47 4.88 19.23
C LYS A 209 -12.41 5.56 17.86
N ARG A 210 -13.33 6.50 17.62
CA ARG A 210 -13.43 7.27 16.37
C ARG A 210 -12.70 8.60 16.49
N ILE A 211 -11.86 8.92 15.49
CA ILE A 211 -11.08 10.16 15.42
C ILE A 211 -11.34 10.76 14.04
N PRO A 212 -12.13 11.85 13.93
CA PRO A 212 -12.34 12.54 12.67
C PRO A 212 -11.02 13.06 12.09
N LEU A 213 -10.82 12.90 10.78
CA LEU A 213 -9.69 13.51 10.07
C LEU A 213 -10.14 14.71 9.24
N ASN A 214 -11.31 14.61 8.61
CA ASN A 214 -12.02 15.69 7.92
C ASN A 214 -13.52 15.32 7.83
N ASP A 215 -14.29 16.05 7.00
CA ASP A 215 -15.74 15.82 6.84
C ASP A 215 -16.09 14.51 6.10
N GLU A 216 -15.12 13.88 5.44
CA GLU A 216 -15.34 12.70 4.59
C GLU A 216 -14.82 11.40 5.20
N ILE A 217 -13.76 11.48 6.02
CA ILE A 217 -13.08 10.32 6.57
C ILE A 217 -12.73 10.45 8.06
N GLU A 218 -12.68 9.31 8.74
CA GLU A 218 -12.28 9.18 10.13
C GLU A 218 -11.44 7.93 10.36
N ILE A 219 -10.70 7.91 11.46
CA ILE A 219 -9.96 6.74 11.95
C ILE A 219 -10.81 6.01 13.00
N GLY A 220 -10.94 4.70 12.86
CA GLY A 220 -11.52 3.81 13.86
C GLY A 220 -10.47 2.88 14.47
N LEU A 221 -10.25 2.98 15.78
CA LEU A 221 -9.33 2.11 16.52
C LEU A 221 -10.11 1.09 17.34
N LEU A 222 -9.79 -0.19 17.21
CA LEU A 222 -10.36 -1.25 18.03
C LEU A 222 -9.78 -1.16 19.45
N ILE A 223 -10.66 -0.99 20.44
CA ILE A 223 -10.32 -0.86 21.88
C ILE A 223 -10.38 -2.23 22.55
#